data_AF-A0A7S0RLT7-F1
#
_entry.id   AF-A0A7S0RLT7-F1
#
_cell.length_a   1.000
_cell.length_b   1.000
_cell.length_c   1.000
_cell.angle_alpha   90.00
_cell.angle_beta   90.00
_cell.angle_gamma   90.00
#
_symmetry.space_group_name_H-M   'P 1'
#
loop_
_entity.id
_entity.type
_entity.pdbx_description
1 polymer ?
#
loop_
_entity_poly.entity_id
_entity_poly.type
_entity_poly.pdbx_seq_one_letter_code
_entity_poly.pdbx_strand_id
1 'polypeptide(L)'
;HRDVGHVSVNMYCDDMAQAKELPLNPRACGITEACGRAVQVKGDAFIARLFDDDDNFRRLDFMLPELSSSAEWVKAARRQAEKRGDDTAGRAFLQGVQQQQGQAGSGGGKPAQQQAPKPQSQSP
;
A
#
# COMPACT_ATOMS: atom_id res chain seq x y z
N HIS A 1 -17.34 -10.64 11.31
CA HIS A 1 -18.00 -11.83 10.76
C HIS A 1 -19.50 -11.65 10.49
N ARG A 2 -20.26 -10.87 11.28
CA ARG A 2 -21.72 -10.72 11.09
C ARG A 2 -22.13 -10.07 9.75
N ASP A 3 -21.34 -9.16 9.21
CA ASP A 3 -21.69 -8.40 7.99
C ASP A 3 -21.64 -9.22 6.67
N VAL A 4 -21.10 -10.45 6.71
CA VAL A 4 -20.88 -11.31 5.52
C VAL A 4 -21.35 -12.75 5.73
N GLY A 5 -22.24 -12.97 6.70
CA GLY A 5 -22.90 -14.28 6.90
C GLY A 5 -21.93 -15.41 7.26
N HIS A 6 -20.97 -15.14 8.16
CA HIS A 6 -19.98 -16.11 8.62
C HIS A 6 -19.00 -16.60 7.52
N VAL A 7 -19.01 -15.98 6.34
CA VAL A 7 -18.09 -16.30 5.25
C VAL A 7 -16.87 -15.40 5.26
N SER A 8 -15.68 -15.99 5.09
CA SER A 8 -14.41 -15.29 4.94
C SER A 8 -13.66 -15.73 3.67
N VAL A 9 -12.80 -14.84 3.17
CA VAL A 9 -11.83 -15.13 2.12
C VAL A 9 -10.44 -14.87 2.68
N ASN A 10 -9.61 -15.90 2.70
CA ASN A 10 -8.29 -15.88 3.30
C ASN A 10 -7.21 -16.07 2.22
N MET A 11 -6.09 -15.38 2.37
CA MET A 11 -4.90 -15.55 1.55
C MET A 11 -3.76 -16.08 2.41
N TYR A 12 -3.11 -17.14 1.95
CA TYR A 12 -1.95 -17.75 2.60
C TYR A 12 -0.75 -17.66 1.64
N CYS A 13 0.37 -17.17 2.15
CA CYS A 13 1.64 -17.08 1.43
C CYS A 13 2.75 -17.71 2.28
N ASP A 14 3.91 -17.96 1.68
CA ASP A 14 5.09 -18.41 2.41
C ASP A 14 5.67 -17.27 3.25
N ASP A 15 5.63 -17.40 4.58
CA ASP A 15 6.16 -16.39 5.51
C ASP A 15 7.68 -16.18 5.36
N MET A 16 8.38 -17.17 4.79
CA MET A 16 9.82 -17.08 4.51
C MET A 16 10.12 -16.53 3.11
N ALA A 17 9.12 -16.12 2.32
CA ALA A 17 9.30 -15.65 0.96
C ALA A 17 10.27 -14.46 0.85
N GLN A 18 10.31 -13.59 1.87
CA GLN A 18 11.26 -12.49 1.92
C GLN A 18 12.70 -12.96 2.12
N ALA A 19 12.94 -13.88 3.06
CA ALA A 19 14.27 -14.42 3.33
C ALA A 19 14.81 -15.26 2.15
N LYS A 20 13.91 -15.90 1.41
CA LYS A 20 14.19 -16.64 0.17
C LYS A 20 14.32 -15.73 -1.06
N GLU A 21 14.19 -14.41 -0.89
CA GLU A 21 14.23 -13.43 -1.97
C GLU A 21 13.27 -13.74 -3.14
N LEU A 22 12.11 -14.32 -2.83
CA LEU A 22 11.12 -14.65 -3.85
C LEU A 22 10.57 -13.38 -4.52
N PRO A 23 10.24 -13.45 -5.83
CA PRO A 23 9.73 -12.31 -6.56
C PRO A 23 8.36 -11.87 -6.02
N LEU A 24 8.04 -10.59 -6.23
CA LEU A 24 6.72 -10.04 -5.95
C LEU A 24 5.68 -10.76 -6.83
N ASN A 25 4.52 -11.09 -6.27
CA ASN A 25 3.40 -11.67 -6.99
C ASN A 25 2.38 -10.57 -7.32
N PRO A 26 2.45 -9.95 -8.52
CA PRO A 26 1.60 -8.81 -8.85
C PRO A 26 0.11 -9.16 -8.84
N ARG A 27 -0.24 -10.42 -9.12
CA ARG A 27 -1.63 -10.89 -9.09
C ARG A 27 -2.17 -10.92 -7.66
N ALA A 28 -1.41 -11.49 -6.73
CA ALA A 28 -1.80 -11.52 -5.33
C ALA A 28 -1.82 -10.12 -4.70
N CYS A 29 -0.84 -9.27 -5.03
CA CYS A 29 -0.85 -7.86 -4.63
C CYS A 29 -2.07 -7.12 -5.18
N GLY A 30 -2.47 -7.36 -6.42
CA GLY A 30 -3.67 -6.75 -6.99
C GLY A 30 -4.95 -7.15 -6.24
N ILE A 31 -5.02 -8.37 -5.72
CA ILE A 31 -6.16 -8.84 -4.91
C ILE A 31 -6.20 -8.12 -3.55
N THR A 32 -5.06 -7.97 -2.87
CA THR A 32 -5.00 -7.25 -1.59
C THR A 32 -5.34 -5.77 -1.78
N GLU A 33 -4.81 -5.16 -2.85
CA GLU A 33 -5.11 -3.77 -3.22
C GLU A 33 -6.58 -3.56 -3.54
N ALA A 34 -7.21 -4.46 -4.31
CA ALA A 34 -8.66 -4.39 -4.59
C ALA A 34 -9.50 -4.41 -3.30
N CYS A 35 -9.07 -5.19 -2.31
CA CYS A 35 -9.63 -5.27 -0.97
C CYS A 35 -9.27 -4.08 -0.05
N GLY A 36 -8.60 -3.05 -0.56
CA GLY A 36 -8.22 -1.86 0.21
C GLY A 36 -7.03 -2.07 1.15
N ARG A 37 -6.16 -3.04 0.86
CA ARG A 37 -4.99 -3.37 1.69
C ARG A 37 -3.70 -3.31 0.88
N ALA A 38 -2.76 -2.45 1.28
CA ALA A 38 -1.46 -2.33 0.63
C ALA A 38 -0.46 -3.36 1.17
N VAL A 39 -0.69 -4.65 0.86
CA VAL A 39 0.18 -5.76 1.29
C VAL A 39 0.98 -6.27 0.10
N GLN A 40 2.31 -6.29 0.25
CA GLN A 40 3.20 -6.93 -0.72
C GLN A 40 3.23 -8.43 -0.48
N VAL A 41 2.82 -9.20 -1.48
CA VAL A 41 2.84 -10.67 -1.46
C VAL A 41 3.97 -11.15 -2.36
N LYS A 42 4.84 -12.02 -1.84
CA LYS A 42 5.97 -12.61 -2.57
C LYS A 42 5.77 -14.11 -2.74
N GLY A 43 6.27 -14.65 -3.85
CA GLY A 43 6.13 -16.07 -4.18
C GLY A 43 4.68 -16.49 -4.44
N ASP A 44 4.39 -17.76 -4.18
CA ASP A 44 3.06 -18.32 -4.39
C ASP A 44 2.08 -17.90 -3.29
N ALA A 45 0.80 -17.80 -3.67
CA ALA A 45 -0.29 -17.48 -2.77
C ALA A 45 -1.48 -18.40 -3.04
N PHE A 46 -2.13 -18.84 -1.96
CA PHE A 46 -3.32 -19.66 -1.99
C PHE A 46 -4.49 -18.89 -1.41
N ILE A 47 -5.64 -18.96 -2.06
CA ILE A 47 -6.85 -18.27 -1.62
C ILE A 47 -7.92 -19.31 -1.32
N ALA A 48 -8.58 -19.17 -0.18
CA ALA A 48 -9.66 -20.04 0.25
C ALA A 48 -10.87 -19.24 0.69
N ARG A 49 -12.06 -19.73 0.34
CA ARG A 49 -13.34 -19.25 0.86
C ARG A 49 -13.84 -20.22 1.90
N LEU A 50 -14.20 -19.71 3.06
CA LEU A 50 -14.54 -20.51 4.23
C LEU A 50 -15.85 -20.00 4.83
N PHE A 51 -16.68 -20.93 5.33
CA PHE A 51 -17.77 -20.63 6.25
C PHE A 51 -17.36 -21.10 7.64
N ASP A 52 -17.54 -20.22 8.63
CA ASP A 52 -17.19 -20.45 10.02
C ASP A 52 -18.14 -19.71 10.96
N ASP A 53 -19.07 -20.45 11.56
CA ASP A 53 -20.04 -19.97 12.57
C ASP A 53 -19.73 -20.49 13.98
N ASP A 54 -18.45 -20.77 14.27
CA ASP A 54 -17.93 -21.36 15.51
C ASP A 54 -18.29 -22.85 15.70
N ASP A 55 -19.47 -23.28 15.26
CA ASP A 55 -19.94 -24.67 15.35
C ASP A 55 -19.68 -25.48 14.08
N ASN A 56 -19.73 -24.84 12.91
CA ASN A 56 -19.55 -25.45 11.61
C ASN A 56 -18.42 -24.77 10.84
N PHE A 57 -17.47 -25.58 10.39
CA PHE A 57 -16.38 -25.14 9.52
C PHE A 57 -16.41 -25.89 8.20
N ARG A 58 -16.51 -25.16 7.08
CA ARG A 58 -16.42 -25.77 5.74
C ARG A 58 -15.77 -24.87 4.71
N ARG A 59 -15.07 -25.49 3.77
CA ARG A 59 -14.59 -24.84 2.55
C ARG A 59 -15.75 -24.65 1.60
N LEU A 60 -15.82 -23.48 0.99
CA LEU A 60 -16.79 -23.16 -0.05
C LEU A 60 -16.07 -23.02 -1.37
N ASP A 61 -16.77 -23.36 -2.45
CA ASP A 61 -16.28 -23.10 -3.80
C ASP A 61 -16.39 -21.61 -4.13
N PHE A 62 -15.50 -21.16 -5.00
CA PHE A 62 -15.67 -19.88 -5.69
C PHE A 62 -16.54 -20.10 -6.93
N MET A 63 -17.62 -19.33 -7.00
CA MET A 63 -18.41 -19.24 -8.22
C MET A 63 -17.80 -18.19 -9.14
N LEU A 64 -18.01 -18.34 -10.45
CA LEU A 64 -17.46 -17.42 -11.45
C LEU A 64 -17.75 -15.93 -11.16
N PRO A 65 -18.95 -15.52 -10.70
CA PRO A 65 -19.23 -14.12 -10.35
C PRO A 65 -18.38 -13.57 -9.19
N GLU A 66 -17.82 -14.45 -8.36
CA GLU A 66 -16.98 -14.08 -7.21
C GLU A 66 -15.53 -13.81 -7.61
N LEU A 67 -15.13 -14.15 -8.85
CA LEU A 67 -13.80 -13.94 -9.41
C LEU A 67 -13.70 -12.59 -10.14
N SER A 68 -14.26 -11.54 -9.55
CA SER A 68 -14.22 -10.17 -10.05
C SER A 68 -13.82 -9.19 -8.95
N SER A 69 -13.06 -8.14 -9.28
CA SER A 69 -12.76 -7.04 -8.36
C SER A 69 -14.02 -6.28 -7.92
N SER A 70 -15.12 -6.43 -8.65
CA SER A 70 -16.43 -5.86 -8.30
C SER A 70 -17.31 -6.82 -7.49
N ALA A 71 -16.81 -8.00 -7.09
CA ALA A 71 -17.58 -8.95 -6.29
C ALA A 71 -17.91 -8.36 -4.90
N GLU A 72 -19.07 -8.76 -4.35
CA GLU A 72 -19.54 -8.20 -3.08
C GLU A 72 -18.59 -8.45 -1.92
N TRP A 73 -17.89 -9.59 -1.90
CA TRP A 73 -16.90 -9.88 -0.87
C TRP A 73 -15.69 -8.92 -0.94
N VAL A 74 -15.26 -8.51 -2.13
CA VAL A 74 -14.17 -7.54 -2.32
C VAL A 74 -14.60 -6.16 -1.84
N LYS A 75 -15.80 -5.71 -2.24
CA LYS A 75 -16.37 -4.44 -1.76
C LYS A 75 -16.54 -4.42 -0.24
N ALA A 76 -17.01 -5.53 0.34
CA ALA A 76 -17.13 -5.67 1.78
C ALA A 76 -15.77 -5.61 2.48
N ALA A 77 -14.75 -6.30 1.95
CA ALA A 77 -13.39 -6.26 2.47
C ALA A 77 -12.81 -4.84 2.45
N ARG A 78 -12.99 -4.11 1.34
CA ARG A 78 -12.58 -2.70 1.24
C ARG A 78 -13.26 -1.82 2.29
N ARG A 79 -14.59 -1.90 2.45
CA ARG A 79 -15.30 -1.16 3.51
C ARG A 79 -14.78 -1.50 4.90
N GLN A 80 -14.38 -2.75 5.14
CA GLN A 80 -13.79 -3.15 6.42
C GLN A 80 -12.38 -2.57 6.61
N ALA A 81 -11.56 -2.53 5.57
CA ALA A 81 -10.24 -1.91 5.60
C ALA A 81 -10.34 -0.40 5.88
N GLU A 82 -11.25 0.29 5.21
CA GLU A 82 -11.54 1.72 5.43
C GLU A 82 -11.92 2.00 6.89
N LYS A 83 -12.83 1.20 7.47
CA LYS A 83 -13.24 1.33 8.88
C LYS A 83 -12.09 1.11 9.87
N ARG A 84 -11.11 0.27 9.52
CA ARG A 84 -9.93 0.01 10.36
C ARG A 84 -8.85 1.07 10.22
N GLY A 85 -8.95 1.95 9.20
CA GLY A 85 -7.87 2.85 8.82
C GLY A 85 -6.68 2.11 8.22
N ASP A 86 -6.90 0.91 7.65
CA ASP A 86 -5.90 0.07 6.97
C ASP A 86 -5.52 0.63 5.58
N ASP A 87 -5.85 1.90 5.31
CA ASP A 87 -5.53 2.61 4.06
C ASP A 87 -4.04 2.99 4.02
N THR A 88 -3.20 1.97 4.08
CA THR A 88 -1.74 2.05 4.23
C THR A 88 -1.09 2.62 2.97
N ALA A 89 -1.70 2.43 1.79
CA ALA A 89 -1.22 3.01 0.53
C ALA A 89 -1.24 4.55 0.56
N GLY A 90 -2.34 5.16 1.02
CA GLY A 90 -2.46 6.61 1.18
C GLY A 90 -1.54 7.16 2.27
N ARG A 91 -1.37 6.42 3.37
CA ARG A 91 -0.46 6.81 4.47
C ARG A 91 1.02 6.74 4.07
N ALA A 92 1.46 5.71 3.36
CA ALA A 92 2.84 5.58 2.92
C ALA A 92 3.25 6.69 1.94
N PHE A 93 2.35 7.06 1.02
CA PHE A 93 2.55 8.19 0.11
C PHE A 93 2.64 9.53 0.87
N LEU A 94 1.68 9.82 1.77
CA LEU A 94 1.68 11.04 2.58
C LEU A 94 2.92 11.16 3.46
N GLN A 95 3.39 10.06 4.05
CA GLN A 95 4.59 10.05 4.89
C GLN A 95 5.85 10.32 4.05
N GLY A 96 5.94 9.77 2.83
CA GLY A 96 7.04 10.05 1.90
C GLY A 96 7.09 11.50 1.44
N VAL A 97 5.93 12.10 1.12
CA VAL A 97 5.83 13.52 0.73
C VAL A 97 6.20 14.45 1.90
N GLN A 98 5.79 14.13 3.12
CA GLN A 98 6.14 14.90 4.31
C GLN A 98 7.64 14.81 4.66
N GLN A 99 8.28 13.66 4.40
CA GLN A 99 9.72 13.50 4.60
C GLN A 99 10.56 14.28 3.58
N GLN A 100 10.05 14.45 2.35
CA GLN A 100 10.74 15.23 1.31
C GLN A 100 10.65 16.75 1.52
N GLN A 101 9.57 17.26 2.13
CA GLN A 101 9.46 18.68 2.50
C GLN A 101 10.26 19.06 3.75
N GLY A 102 10.60 18.12 4.63
CA GLY A 102 11.39 18.37 5.85
C GLY A 102 12.90 18.49 5.65
N GLN A 103 13.44 18.11 4.48
CA GLN A 103 14.88 18.05 4.21
C GLN A 103 15.38 19.12 3.21
N ALA A 104 14.58 20.15 2.93
CA ALA A 104 14.95 21.28 2.08
C ALA A 104 15.21 22.60 2.85
N GLY A 105 15.41 22.52 4.18
CA GLY A 105 15.48 23.70 5.05
C GLY A 105 16.61 23.67 6.08
N SER A 106 17.84 23.32 5.71
CA SER A 106 19.02 23.64 6.54
C SER A 106 20.29 23.67 5.69
N GLY A 107 20.46 24.76 4.95
CA GLY A 107 21.65 25.07 4.17
C GLY A 107 21.91 26.56 4.21
N GLY A 108 22.25 27.09 5.39
CA GLY A 108 22.63 28.48 5.60
C GLY A 108 23.96 28.81 4.92
N GLY A 109 23.93 28.99 3.59
CA GLY A 109 25.01 29.60 2.82
C GLY A 109 24.86 31.12 2.86
N LYS A 110 25.80 31.83 3.48
CA LYS A 110 25.87 33.30 3.44
C LYS A 110 25.90 33.78 1.97
N PRO A 111 25.14 34.82 1.58
CA PRO A 111 25.27 35.41 0.26
C PRO A 111 26.63 36.11 0.16
N ALA A 112 27.45 35.67 -0.79
CA ALA A 112 28.67 36.36 -1.18
C ALA A 112 28.29 37.70 -1.85
N GLN A 113 28.71 38.81 -1.24
CA GLN A 113 28.62 40.14 -1.83
C GLN A 113 29.41 40.19 -3.15
N GLN A 114 28.70 40.39 -4.25
CA GLN A 114 29.30 40.79 -5.53
C GLN A 114 29.87 42.20 -5.37
N GLN A 115 31.19 42.33 -5.48
CA GLN A 115 31.88 43.61 -5.57
C GLN A 115 31.63 44.22 -6.96
N ALA A 116 31.13 45.46 -6.99
CA ALA A 116 31.03 46.26 -8.19
C ALA A 116 32.43 46.72 -8.66
N PRO A 117 32.71 46.75 -9.98
CA PRO A 117 33.97 47.29 -10.49
C PRO A 117 33.99 48.83 -10.36
N LYS A 118 35.14 49.35 -9.89
CA LYS A 118 35.42 50.79 -9.76
C LYS A 118 35.54 51.47 -11.14
N PRO A 119 34.99 52.67 -11.35
CA PRO A 119 35.24 53.44 -12.56
C PRO A 119 36.65 54.03 -12.53
N GLN A 120 37.45 53.76 -13.57
CA GLN A 120 38.73 54.41 -13.81
C GLN A 120 38.50 55.79 -14.43
N SER A 121 39.05 56.82 -13.77
CA SER A 121 39.17 58.17 -14.30
C SER A 121 40.29 58.24 -15.33
N GLN A 122 40.02 58.73 -16.53
CA GLN A 122 41.05 59.31 -17.40
C GLN A 122 40.52 60.61 -18.00
N SER A 123 41.13 61.71 -17.57
CA SER A 123 41.24 62.98 -18.31
C SER A 123 42.70 63.14 -18.69
N PRO A 124 42.97 63.86 -19.78
CA PRO A 124 43.54 65.20 -19.60
C PRO A 124 42.56 66.31 -19.99
#